data_AF-J2IJW3-F1
#
_entry.id   AF-J2IJW3-F1
#
_cell.length_a   1.000
_cell.length_b   1.000
_cell.length_c   1.000
_cell.angle_alpha   90.00
_cell.angle_beta   90.00
_cell.angle_gamma   90.00
#
_symmetry.space_group_name_H-M   'P 1'
#
loop_
_entity.id
_entity.type
_entity.pdbx_description
1 polymer ?
#
loop_
_entity_poly.entity_id
_entity_poly.type
_entity_poly.pdbx_seq_one_letter_code
_entity_poly.pdbx_strand_id
1 'polypeptide(L)'
;MRLITTALSLLLASAVIAAEPVTFGDTVNKQQITAVASILAKPAAYLEQQVTVVGEVTGVCTKQQCWMTLATAENEPRFRIKVRDGDMVFPLSAKGKTAYATGTVKVWPQGEGKPDAYQLVPTAVEIAGE
;
A
#
# COMPACT_ATOMS: atom_id res chain seq x y z
N MET A 1 12.79 -62.59 22.25
CA MET A 1 12.67 -62.40 20.79
C MET A 1 11.19 -62.10 20.54
N ARG A 2 10.67 -60.91 20.26
CA ARG A 2 11.19 -59.59 19.85
C ARG A 2 10.23 -58.54 20.43
N LEU A 3 10.76 -57.46 20.99
CA LEU A 3 9.96 -56.27 21.35
C LEU A 3 9.48 -55.61 20.06
N ILE A 4 8.17 -55.50 19.87
CA ILE A 4 7.57 -54.72 18.79
C ILE A 4 7.28 -53.34 19.36
N THR A 5 8.26 -52.46 19.30
CA THR A 5 8.08 -51.02 19.58
C THR A 5 7.48 -50.38 18.33
N THR A 6 6.15 -50.20 18.33
CA THR A 6 5.47 -49.35 17.34
C THR A 6 5.87 -47.90 17.59
N ALA A 7 6.81 -47.39 16.79
CA ALA A 7 7.13 -45.98 16.73
C ALA A 7 5.97 -45.25 16.04
N LEU A 8 5.12 -44.59 16.84
CA LEU A 8 4.06 -43.71 16.36
C LEU A 8 4.70 -42.37 15.99
N SER A 9 5.11 -42.25 14.73
CA SER A 9 5.65 -41.02 14.14
C SER A 9 4.55 -39.95 14.08
N LEU A 10 4.55 -39.01 15.03
CA LEU A 10 3.65 -37.86 15.03
C LEU A 10 4.15 -36.85 13.98
N LEU A 11 3.54 -36.86 12.79
CA LEU A 11 3.75 -35.81 11.79
C LEU A 11 3.12 -34.50 12.30
N LEU A 12 3.95 -33.57 12.80
CA LEU A 12 3.53 -32.20 13.00
C LEU A 12 3.39 -31.53 11.62
N ALA A 13 2.15 -31.33 11.17
CA ALA A 13 1.85 -30.45 10.06
C ALA A 13 1.89 -29.00 10.55
N SER A 14 2.95 -28.26 10.21
CA SER A 14 3.02 -26.82 10.46
C SER A 14 2.01 -26.10 9.56
N ALA A 15 0.91 -25.62 10.12
CA ALA A 15 0.03 -24.70 9.42
C ALA A 15 0.74 -23.36 9.23
N VAL A 16 1.00 -22.98 7.98
CA VAL A 16 1.50 -21.64 7.65
C VAL A 16 0.32 -20.68 7.80
N ILE A 17 0.33 -19.88 8.88
CA ILE A 17 -0.63 -18.79 9.06
C ILE A 17 -0.16 -17.65 8.16
N ALA A 18 -0.83 -17.46 7.02
CA ALA A 18 -0.65 -16.27 6.20
C ALA A 18 -1.35 -15.11 6.91
N ALA A 19 -0.65 -14.02 7.18
CA ALA A 19 -1.28 -12.84 7.76
C ALA A 19 -2.22 -12.17 6.75
N GLU A 20 -3.38 -11.75 7.25
CA GLU A 20 -4.40 -11.13 6.44
C GLU A 20 -4.01 -9.68 6.07
N PRO A 21 -4.33 -9.21 4.85
CA PRO A 21 -4.07 -7.84 4.46
C PRO A 21 -4.97 -6.85 5.24
N VAL A 22 -4.44 -5.65 5.48
CA VAL A 22 -5.19 -4.54 6.08
C VAL A 22 -5.86 -3.74 4.96
N THR A 23 -7.19 -3.62 5.01
CA THR A 23 -7.98 -2.93 3.97
C THR A 23 -8.67 -1.69 4.50
N PHE A 24 -8.80 -0.65 3.67
CA PHE A 24 -9.54 0.57 3.95
C PHE A 24 -10.44 0.93 2.77
N GLY A 25 -11.65 1.41 3.07
CA GLY A 25 -12.60 1.88 2.07
C GLY A 25 -13.14 0.76 1.18
N ASP A 26 -13.27 1.06 -0.11
CA ASP A 26 -13.79 0.11 -1.10
C ASP A 26 -12.77 -0.98 -1.47
N THR A 27 -13.09 -1.81 -2.46
CA THR A 27 -12.14 -2.77 -3.02
C THR A 27 -11.16 -2.10 -3.99
N VAL A 28 -9.87 -2.40 -3.83
CA VAL A 28 -8.83 -1.93 -4.75
C VAL A 28 -9.00 -2.57 -6.14
N ASN A 29 -8.96 -1.75 -7.19
CA ASN A 29 -8.93 -2.26 -8.56
C ASN A 29 -7.50 -2.68 -8.98
N LYS A 30 -7.12 -3.91 -8.67
CA LYS A 30 -5.82 -4.49 -9.03
C LYS A 30 -5.69 -4.88 -10.51
N GLN A 31 -6.78 -4.85 -11.28
CA GLN A 31 -6.75 -5.20 -12.70
C GLN A 31 -6.18 -4.08 -13.57
N GLN A 32 -6.19 -2.83 -13.06
CA GLN A 32 -5.73 -1.66 -13.79
C GLN A 32 -4.79 -0.82 -12.92
N ILE A 33 -3.51 -1.17 -12.95
CA ILE A 33 -2.45 -0.47 -12.22
C ILE A 33 -1.82 0.58 -13.13
N THR A 34 -1.82 1.83 -12.66
CA THR A 34 -1.14 2.95 -13.29
C THR A 34 0.22 3.14 -12.63
N ALA A 35 1.29 3.18 -13.42
CA ALA A 35 2.62 3.48 -12.91
C ALA A 35 2.69 4.94 -12.41
N VAL A 36 3.21 5.15 -11.20
CA VAL A 36 3.42 6.49 -10.63
C VAL A 36 4.30 7.34 -11.54
N ALA A 37 5.35 6.78 -12.13
CA ALA A 37 6.19 7.49 -13.10
C ALA A 37 5.37 8.08 -14.28
N SER A 38 4.33 7.37 -14.76
CA SER A 38 3.46 7.89 -15.82
C SER A 38 2.63 9.07 -15.35
N ILE A 39 2.13 9.00 -14.11
CA ILE A 39 1.39 10.12 -13.46
C ILE A 39 2.30 11.34 -13.34
N LEU A 40 3.52 11.16 -12.82
CA LEU A 40 4.46 12.27 -12.61
C LEU A 40 5.01 12.86 -13.90
N ALA A 41 5.14 12.05 -14.96
CA ALA A 41 5.58 12.52 -16.28
C ALA A 41 4.49 13.31 -17.03
N LYS A 42 3.21 12.98 -16.82
CA LYS A 42 2.08 13.61 -17.52
C LYS A 42 0.91 13.92 -16.57
N PRO A 43 1.12 14.72 -15.52
CA PRO A 43 0.14 14.87 -14.44
C PRO A 43 -1.20 15.42 -14.94
N ALA A 44 -1.20 16.31 -15.92
CA ALA A 44 -2.42 16.86 -16.51
C ALA A 44 -3.37 15.80 -17.11
N ALA A 45 -2.86 14.65 -17.55
CA ALA A 45 -3.68 13.55 -18.07
C ALA A 45 -4.36 12.72 -16.96
N TYR A 46 -3.88 12.84 -15.71
CA TYR A 46 -4.34 12.04 -14.58
C TYR A 46 -5.03 12.87 -13.50
N LEU A 47 -4.88 14.20 -13.49
CA LEU A 47 -5.59 15.06 -12.56
C LEU A 47 -7.09 14.80 -12.63
N GLU A 48 -7.71 14.68 -11.46
CA GLU A 48 -9.13 14.37 -11.30
C GLU A 48 -9.55 12.97 -11.81
N GLN A 49 -8.62 12.17 -12.32
CA GLN A 49 -8.89 10.80 -12.74
C GLN A 49 -8.70 9.82 -11.59
N GLN A 50 -9.50 8.76 -11.61
CA GLN A 50 -9.33 7.62 -10.72
C GLN A 50 -8.28 6.67 -11.28
N VAL A 51 -7.32 6.29 -10.45
CA VAL A 51 -6.23 5.35 -10.80
C VAL A 51 -5.98 4.40 -9.63
N THR A 52 -5.37 3.25 -9.92
CA THR A 52 -4.77 2.40 -8.89
C THR A 52 -3.25 2.47 -9.00
N VAL A 53 -2.58 2.68 -7.88
CA VAL A 53 -1.11 2.62 -7.80
C VAL A 53 -0.70 1.51 -6.83
N VAL A 54 0.51 0.99 -7.01
CA VAL A 54 1.13 -0.01 -6.13
C VAL A 54 2.54 0.43 -5.79
N GLY A 55 2.98 0.15 -4.56
CA GLY A 55 4.37 0.35 -4.17
C GLY A 55 4.63 -0.08 -2.73
N GLU A 56 5.89 0.01 -2.32
CA GLU A 56 6.29 -0.25 -0.93
C GLU A 56 6.04 1.00 -0.07
N VAL A 57 5.41 0.82 1.09
CA VAL A 57 5.21 1.91 2.04
C VAL A 57 6.54 2.29 2.69
N THR A 58 7.04 3.48 2.39
CA THR A 58 8.32 3.98 2.92
C THR A 58 8.14 4.98 4.07
N GLY A 59 6.93 5.46 4.28
CA GLY A 59 6.64 6.50 5.26
C GLY A 59 5.16 6.53 5.60
N VAL A 60 4.88 6.85 6.86
CA VAL A 60 3.52 7.03 7.40
C VAL A 60 3.58 8.23 8.36
N CYS A 61 2.56 9.08 8.34
CA CYS A 61 2.44 10.18 9.28
C CYS A 61 2.41 9.68 10.73
N THR A 62 3.34 10.13 11.58
CA THR A 62 3.37 9.72 13.00
C THR A 62 2.39 10.48 13.88
N LYS A 63 1.84 11.60 13.40
CA LYS A 63 0.90 12.42 14.17
C LYS A 63 -0.53 11.89 14.07
N GLN A 64 -1.07 11.90 12.86
CA GLN A 64 -2.47 11.57 12.60
C GLN A 64 -2.64 10.36 11.68
N GLN A 65 -1.55 9.78 11.18
CA GLN A 65 -1.60 8.59 10.32
C GLN A 65 -2.49 8.73 9.07
N CYS A 66 -2.80 9.97 8.68
CA CYS A 66 -3.71 10.32 7.59
C CYS A 66 -3.03 10.33 6.21
N TRP A 67 -1.74 10.00 6.16
CA TRP A 67 -1.01 9.85 4.91
C TRP A 67 0.10 8.80 5.03
N MET A 68 0.43 8.20 3.89
CA MET A 68 1.59 7.36 3.69
C MET A 68 2.29 7.70 2.36
N THR A 69 3.53 7.24 2.18
CA THR A 69 4.27 7.39 0.92
C THR A 69 4.66 6.03 0.35
N LEU A 70 4.47 5.86 -0.95
CA LEU A 70 4.85 4.66 -1.68
C LEU A 70 6.14 4.90 -2.47
N ALA A 71 7.05 3.92 -2.45
CA ALA A 71 8.14 3.79 -3.41
C ALA A 71 7.70 2.81 -4.50
N THR A 72 7.78 3.24 -5.76
CA THR A 72 7.30 2.47 -6.92
C THR A 72 8.43 1.92 -7.78
N ALA A 73 9.60 2.56 -7.75
CA ALA A 73 10.85 2.02 -8.26
C ALA A 73 12.04 2.65 -7.54
N GLU A 74 13.21 2.04 -7.72
CA GLU A 74 14.47 2.57 -7.23
C GLU A 74 14.81 3.89 -7.94
N ASN A 75 15.11 4.94 -7.19
CA ASN A 75 15.36 6.31 -7.68
C ASN A 75 14.14 7.08 -8.22
N GLU A 76 12.90 6.58 -8.06
CA GLU A 76 11.70 7.36 -8.34
C GLU A 76 11.28 8.23 -7.14
N PRO A 77 10.69 9.42 -7.37
CA PRO A 77 10.08 10.19 -6.30
C PRO A 77 9.00 9.37 -5.59
N ARG A 78 9.01 9.45 -4.25
CA ARG A 78 7.97 8.83 -3.43
C ARG A 78 6.62 9.47 -3.71
N PHE A 79 5.58 8.65 -3.87
CA PHE A 79 4.23 9.11 -4.16
C PHE A 79 3.36 9.13 -2.91
N ARG A 80 2.71 10.26 -2.65
CA ARG A 80 1.92 10.46 -1.42
C ARG A 80 0.49 9.97 -1.60
N ILE A 81 0.06 9.11 -0.68
CA ILE A 81 -1.32 8.69 -0.51
C ILE A 81 -1.86 9.40 0.73
N LYS A 82 -2.87 10.27 0.57
CA LYS A 82 -3.33 11.12 1.67
C LYS A 82 -4.83 11.30 1.67
N VAL A 83 -5.40 11.16 2.86
CA VAL A 83 -6.79 11.48 3.18
C VAL A 83 -6.87 12.73 4.09
N ARG A 84 -8.09 13.16 4.41
CA ARG A 84 -8.27 14.14 5.51
C ARG A 84 -8.01 13.44 6.82
N ASP A 85 -7.69 14.24 7.84
CA ASP A 85 -7.35 13.72 9.15
C ASP A 85 -8.56 12.99 9.75
N GLY A 86 -8.39 11.72 10.11
CA GLY A 86 -9.44 10.86 10.66
C GLY A 86 -10.23 10.02 9.65
N ASP A 87 -10.13 10.27 8.34
CA ASP A 87 -10.85 9.48 7.32
C ASP A 87 -10.31 8.04 7.22
N MET A 88 -8.99 7.89 7.18
CA MET A 88 -8.27 6.61 7.22
C MET A 88 -7.03 6.78 8.09
N VAL A 89 -6.74 5.76 8.90
CA VAL A 89 -5.61 5.73 9.83
C VAL A 89 -4.67 4.63 9.38
N PHE A 90 -3.64 4.99 8.62
CA PHE A 90 -2.66 4.03 8.13
C PHE A 90 -1.73 3.60 9.28
N PRO A 91 -1.58 2.30 9.55
CA PRO A 91 -0.79 1.84 10.69
C PRO A 91 0.70 2.08 10.44
N LEU A 92 1.46 2.40 11.49
CA LEU A 92 2.91 2.55 11.38
C LEU A 92 3.61 1.25 10.96
N SER A 93 3.00 0.10 11.27
CA SER A 93 3.46 -1.23 10.84
C SER A 93 3.34 -1.47 9.33
N ALA A 94 2.65 -0.59 8.59
CA ALA A 94 2.60 -0.67 7.14
C ALA A 94 3.97 -0.43 6.49
N LYS A 95 4.91 0.24 7.16
CA LYS A 95 6.24 0.52 6.59
C LYS A 95 6.96 -0.77 6.20
N GLY A 96 7.51 -0.79 4.99
CA GLY A 96 8.16 -1.97 4.38
C GLY A 96 7.18 -2.97 3.76
N LYS A 97 5.86 -2.75 3.87
CA LYS A 97 4.85 -3.60 3.23
C LYS A 97 4.48 -3.05 1.86
N THR A 98 4.08 -3.96 0.97
CA THR A 98 3.45 -3.58 -0.30
C THR A 98 2.05 -3.07 -0.03
N ALA A 99 1.69 -1.94 -0.63
CA ALA A 99 0.35 -1.39 -0.58
C ALA A 99 -0.17 -1.06 -1.99
N TYR A 100 -1.46 -1.27 -2.18
CA TYR A 100 -2.22 -0.83 -3.33
C TYR A 100 -3.18 0.27 -2.89
N ALA A 101 -3.33 1.30 -3.70
CA ALA A 101 -4.27 2.38 -3.43
C ALA A 101 -5.02 2.77 -4.71
N THR A 102 -6.35 2.69 -4.67
CA THR A 102 -7.23 3.23 -5.71
C THR A 102 -7.77 4.57 -5.24
N GLY A 103 -7.70 5.59 -6.09
CA GLY A 103 -8.16 6.93 -5.73
C GLY A 103 -7.95 7.97 -6.81
N THR A 104 -8.25 9.21 -6.46
CA THR A 104 -8.20 10.35 -7.39
C THR A 104 -6.87 11.09 -7.27
N VAL A 105 -6.22 11.38 -8.40
CA VAL A 105 -5.01 12.20 -8.41
C VAL A 105 -5.39 13.67 -8.25
N LYS A 106 -4.76 14.34 -7.28
CA LYS A 106 -5.00 15.75 -6.94
C LYS A 106 -3.69 16.50 -6.82
N VAL A 107 -3.74 17.82 -7.06
CA VAL A 107 -2.65 18.72 -6.70
C VAL A 107 -2.53 18.78 -5.17
N TRP A 108 -1.32 18.64 -4.67
CA TRP A 108 -1.03 18.88 -3.26
C TRP A 108 -0.95 20.39 -3.01
N PRO A 109 -1.63 20.97 -2.00
CA PRO A 109 -1.68 22.42 -1.80
C PRO A 109 -0.31 23.11 -1.60
N GLN A 110 0.75 22.36 -1.28
CA GLN A 110 2.11 22.92 -1.18
C GLN A 110 2.93 22.75 -2.47
N GLY A 111 2.27 22.41 -3.59
CA GLY A 111 2.83 21.62 -4.68
C GLY A 111 2.57 22.15 -6.08
N GLU A 112 3.01 23.36 -6.39
CA GLU A 112 3.25 23.78 -7.78
C GLU A 112 4.77 23.92 -7.99
N GLY A 113 5.33 23.21 -8.97
CA GLY A 113 6.78 23.25 -9.28
C GLY A 113 7.70 22.42 -8.35
N LYS A 114 7.17 21.46 -7.59
CA LYS A 114 7.95 20.56 -6.70
C LYS A 114 7.80 19.08 -7.08
N PRO A 115 8.78 18.21 -6.77
CA PRO A 115 8.71 16.78 -7.05
C PRO A 115 7.59 16.04 -6.28
N ASP A 116 7.05 16.62 -5.19
CA ASP A 116 5.89 16.12 -4.45
C ASP A 116 4.61 16.93 -4.70
N ALA A 117 4.50 17.53 -5.88
CA ALA A 117 3.38 18.38 -6.30
C ALA A 117 2.00 17.69 -6.33
N TYR A 118 1.99 16.36 -6.38
CA TYR A 118 0.78 15.58 -6.56
C TYR A 118 0.61 14.55 -5.46
N GLN A 119 -0.65 14.21 -5.19
CA GLN A 119 -1.03 13.16 -4.27
C GLN A 119 -2.16 12.33 -4.87
N LEU A 120 -2.36 11.14 -4.33
CA LEU A 120 -3.58 10.37 -4.52
C LEU A 120 -4.43 10.44 -3.26
N VAL A 121 -5.69 10.85 -3.44
CA VAL A 121 -6.71 10.79 -2.40
C VAL A 121 -7.44 9.45 -2.55
N PRO A 122 -7.15 8.46 -1.69
CA PRO A 122 -7.67 7.11 -1.88
C PRO A 122 -9.15 7.00 -1.55
N THR A 123 -9.85 6.17 -2.32
CA THR A 123 -11.16 5.60 -1.99
C THR A 123 -11.04 4.17 -1.50
N ALA A 124 -9.96 3.47 -1.87
CA ALA A 124 -9.63 2.13 -1.41
C ALA A 124 -8.12 2.00 -1.17
N VAL A 125 -7.73 1.31 -0.11
CA VAL A 125 -6.34 0.93 0.17
C VAL A 125 -6.29 -0.52 0.64
N GLU A 126 -5.33 -1.29 0.14
CA GLU A 126 -4.99 -2.62 0.65
C GLU A 126 -3.50 -2.67 0.95
N ILE A 127 -3.12 -3.06 2.16
CA ILE A 127 -1.75 -3.20 2.63
C ILE A 127 -1.51 -4.67 2.93
N ALA A 128 -0.43 -5.24 2.40
CA ALA A 128 -0.07 -6.63 2.64
C ALA A 128 0.09 -6.92 4.15
N GLY A 129 -0.36 -8.10 4.57
CA GLY A 129 -0.28 -8.58 5.95
C GLY A 129 1.15 -8.80 6.45
N GLU A 130 1.26 -9.09 7.75
CA GLU A 130 2.53 -9.38 8.43
C GLU A 130 3.28 -10.63 7.95
#